data_AF-A0AAT9WKY6-F1
#
_entry.id   AF-A0AAT9WKY6-F1
#
_cell.length_a   1.000
_cell.length_b   1.000
_cell.length_c   1.000
_cell.angle_alpha   90.00
_cell.angle_beta   90.00
_cell.angle_gamma   90.00
#
_symmetry.space_group_name_H-M   'P 1'
#
loop_
_entity.id
_entity.type
_entity.pdbx_description
1 polymer ?
#
loop_
_entity_poly.entity_id
_entity_poly.type
_entity_poly.pdbx_seq_one_letter_code
_entity_poly.pdbx_strand_id
1 'polypeptide(L)'
;MTNSSYGINAALSPPNYNLSSNTGDLGGLEVFCLNKEFPTLREISMRALKSSMLALGLMFGFPHAGQSQIINILGPTPIIAGVRLQCNGAISYVANISDIAMATPGQLLFRPDFFFLPPTIQWFIYTHECAHQVVGSNENAADCWAIKLGRNQGFFSLQALNQICGYTFPSPGDWTHLPGPARCAQMAMCYRTP
;
A
#
# COMPACT_ATOMS: atom_id res chain seq x y z
N MET A 1 -31.96 21.29 -5.01
CA MET A 1 -31.10 20.13 -5.34
C MET A 1 -29.79 20.67 -5.88
N THR A 2 -28.79 20.84 -5.01
CA THR A 2 -27.51 21.47 -5.35
C THR A 2 -26.49 20.39 -5.70
N ASN A 3 -26.12 20.30 -6.98
CA ASN A 3 -24.98 19.53 -7.44
C ASN A 3 -23.69 20.20 -6.95
N SER A 4 -22.93 19.50 -6.10
CA SER A 4 -21.61 19.93 -5.65
C SER A 4 -20.56 19.30 -6.56
N SER A 5 -20.11 20.08 -7.54
CA SER A 5 -18.93 19.78 -8.36
C SER A 5 -17.69 20.08 -7.54
N TYR A 6 -17.07 19.07 -6.92
CA TYR A 6 -15.76 19.22 -6.29
C TYR A 6 -14.67 19.19 -7.36
N GLY A 7 -14.29 20.39 -7.81
CA GLY A 7 -13.17 20.63 -8.72
C GLY A 7 -11.82 20.51 -8.01
N ILE A 8 -10.99 19.62 -8.51
CA ILE A 8 -9.55 19.53 -8.24
C ILE A 8 -8.84 20.66 -9.00
N ASN A 9 -8.44 21.72 -8.29
CA ASN A 9 -7.57 22.77 -8.84
C ASN A 9 -6.23 22.76 -8.10
N ALA A 10 -5.22 22.15 -8.73
CA ALA A 10 -3.82 22.47 -8.47
C ALA A 10 -3.20 22.84 -9.81
N ALA A 11 -3.11 24.15 -10.06
CA ALA A 11 -2.49 24.73 -11.22
C ALA A 11 -0.98 24.53 -11.17
N LEU A 12 -0.42 23.68 -12.03
CA LEU A 12 0.93 23.80 -12.57
C LEU A 12 0.93 23.23 -13.99
N SER A 13 1.26 24.07 -14.97
CA SER A 13 1.39 23.70 -16.38
C SER A 13 2.50 22.65 -16.57
N PRO A 14 2.29 21.56 -17.34
CA PRO A 14 3.35 20.61 -17.63
C PRO A 14 4.34 21.18 -18.67
N PRO A 15 5.66 20.94 -18.53
CA PRO A 15 6.59 21.13 -19.65
C PRO A 15 6.38 20.05 -20.73
N ASN A 16 6.39 20.49 -21.99
CA ASN A 16 6.34 19.64 -23.18
C ASN A 16 7.58 18.73 -23.24
N TYR A 17 7.38 17.41 -23.20
CA TYR A 17 8.41 16.44 -23.56
C TYR A 17 7.92 15.58 -24.73
N ASN A 18 8.66 15.67 -25.82
CA ASN A 18 8.48 14.93 -27.06
C ASN A 18 9.14 13.54 -26.88
N LEU A 19 8.35 12.46 -26.84
CA LEU A 19 8.85 11.09 -26.69
C LEU A 19 8.86 10.39 -28.06
N SER A 20 10.08 10.22 -28.59
CA SER A 20 10.38 9.35 -29.73
C SER A 20 10.36 7.88 -29.29
N SER A 21 9.59 7.07 -30.01
CA SER A 21 9.48 5.62 -29.84
C SER A 21 10.69 4.90 -30.43
N ASN A 22 11.36 4.07 -29.64
CA ASN A 22 12.23 3.01 -30.14
C ASN A 22 11.88 1.70 -29.46
N THR A 23 11.32 0.78 -30.25
CA THR A 23 11.04 -0.62 -29.91
C THR A 23 12.30 -1.44 -30.16
N GLY A 24 12.84 -2.06 -29.10
CA GLY A 24 13.95 -2.99 -29.15
C GLY A 24 13.61 -4.24 -28.37
N ASP A 25 13.32 -5.29 -29.14
CA ASP A 25 13.11 -6.69 -28.79
C ASP A 25 14.39 -7.32 -28.22
N LEU A 26 14.30 -8.14 -27.16
CA LEU A 26 15.22 -9.26 -26.86
C LEU A 26 14.65 -10.16 -25.72
N GLY A 27 14.20 -11.36 -26.09
CA GLY A 27 14.83 -12.62 -25.66
C GLY A 27 14.63 -13.12 -24.22
N GLY A 28 13.75 -14.13 -24.10
CA GLY A 28 13.93 -15.41 -23.40
C GLY A 28 14.71 -15.48 -22.08
N LEU A 29 13.98 -15.75 -20.98
CA LEU A 29 14.49 -16.55 -19.87
C LEU A 29 13.42 -17.58 -19.45
N GLU A 30 13.67 -18.83 -19.80
CA GLU A 30 12.99 -20.00 -19.24
C GLU A 30 13.37 -20.13 -17.76
N VAL A 31 12.38 -20.13 -16.88
CA VAL A 31 12.55 -20.43 -15.46
C VAL A 31 12.20 -21.90 -15.24
N PHE A 32 13.23 -22.73 -15.12
CA PHE A 32 13.14 -24.07 -14.56
C PHE A 32 12.90 -23.97 -13.04
N CYS A 33 11.72 -24.34 -12.58
CA CYS A 33 11.49 -24.65 -11.16
C CYS A 33 11.31 -26.17 -11.02
N LEU A 34 12.37 -26.80 -10.51
CA LEU A 34 12.43 -28.20 -10.13
C LEU A 34 11.47 -28.52 -8.99
N ASN A 35 10.80 -29.67 -9.15
CA ASN A 35 10.00 -30.38 -8.15
C ASN A 35 10.71 -30.47 -6.80
N LYS A 36 10.02 -30.10 -5.71
CA LYS A 36 10.37 -30.54 -4.36
C LYS A 36 9.24 -31.40 -3.81
N GLU A 37 9.63 -32.63 -3.49
CA GLU A 37 8.80 -33.71 -2.96
C GLU A 37 8.37 -33.40 -1.51
N PHE A 38 7.11 -33.74 -1.21
CA PHE A 38 6.50 -33.65 0.12
C PHE A 38 6.91 -34.87 0.98
N PRO A 39 7.31 -34.70 2.26
CA PRO A 39 7.41 -35.82 3.17
C PRO A 39 6.04 -36.28 3.66
N THR A 40 5.89 -37.60 3.64
CA THR A 40 4.71 -38.38 3.99
C THR A 40 4.48 -38.46 5.50
N LEU A 41 3.20 -38.47 5.89
CA LEU A 41 2.70 -38.69 7.23
C LEU A 41 3.12 -40.08 7.74
N ARG A 42 3.79 -40.13 8.90
CA ARG A 42 3.95 -41.36 9.68
C ARG A 42 3.13 -41.28 10.96
N GLU A 43 2.29 -42.28 11.11
CA GLU A 43 1.47 -42.60 12.26
C GLU A 43 2.29 -42.74 13.55
N ILE A 44 1.76 -42.19 14.65
CA ILE A 44 2.04 -42.70 15.99
C ILE A 44 0.70 -42.99 16.66
N SER A 45 0.53 -44.28 16.96
CA SER A 45 -0.61 -44.94 17.54
C SER A 45 -0.71 -44.74 19.06
N MET A 46 -1.95 -44.51 19.50
CA MET A 46 -2.60 -44.81 20.79
C MET A 46 -1.79 -44.73 22.10
N ARG A 47 -2.21 -43.83 23.01
CA ARG A 47 -2.52 -44.18 24.40
C ARG A 47 -3.71 -43.38 24.92
N ALA A 48 -4.83 -44.06 25.12
CA ALA A 48 -5.97 -43.58 25.89
C ALA A 48 -5.61 -43.55 27.38
N LEU A 49 -5.74 -42.39 28.03
CA LEU A 49 -5.82 -42.28 29.48
C LEU A 49 -7.04 -41.41 29.81
N LYS A 50 -8.10 -42.10 30.25
CA LYS A 50 -9.28 -41.51 30.87
C LYS A 50 -8.86 -40.91 32.21
N SER A 51 -9.11 -39.63 32.43
CA SER A 51 -9.26 -39.05 33.77
C SER A 51 -10.10 -37.79 33.68
N SER A 52 -11.34 -37.92 34.16
CA SER A 52 -12.28 -36.85 34.39
C SER A 52 -11.72 -35.87 35.44
N MET A 53 -11.68 -34.58 35.12
CA MET A 53 -12.06 -33.55 36.10
C MET A 53 -12.66 -32.33 35.39
N LEU A 54 -13.82 -31.98 35.94
CA LEU A 54 -14.65 -30.82 35.68
C LEU A 54 -13.86 -29.55 36.04
N ALA A 55 -13.67 -28.64 35.09
CA ALA A 55 -13.31 -27.25 35.38
C ALA A 55 -14.01 -26.34 34.38
N LEU A 56 -15.15 -25.81 34.82
CA LEU A 56 -15.87 -24.72 34.23
C LEU A 56 -14.96 -23.47 34.25
N GLY A 57 -14.45 -23.10 33.09
CA GLY A 57 -13.68 -21.88 32.90
C GLY A 57 -13.94 -21.35 31.51
N LEU A 58 -15.03 -20.57 31.36
CA LEU A 58 -15.26 -19.70 30.22
C LEU A 58 -14.11 -18.67 30.19
N MET A 59 -13.00 -19.05 29.58
CA MET A 59 -12.00 -18.11 29.11
C MET A 59 -12.62 -17.37 27.93
N PHE A 60 -13.40 -16.33 28.25
CA PHE A 60 -13.68 -15.26 27.30
C PHE A 60 -12.32 -14.71 26.87
N GLY A 61 -11.85 -15.13 25.69
CA GLY A 61 -10.74 -14.50 25.01
C GLY A 61 -11.15 -13.06 24.76
N PHE A 62 -10.66 -12.14 25.58
CA PHE A 62 -10.74 -10.72 25.28
C PHE A 62 -9.93 -10.50 23.99
N PRO A 63 -10.54 -10.06 22.88
CA PRO A 63 -9.75 -9.58 21.77
C PRO A 63 -8.97 -8.38 22.29
N HIS A 64 -7.65 -8.53 22.40
CA HIS A 64 -6.76 -7.40 22.61
C HIS A 64 -6.75 -6.62 21.30
N ALA A 65 -7.77 -5.80 21.08
CA ALA A 65 -7.69 -4.72 20.11
C ALA A 65 -6.63 -3.75 20.67
N GLY A 66 -5.39 -3.88 20.21
CA GLY A 66 -4.36 -2.89 20.45
C GLY A 66 -4.90 -1.55 19.95
N GLN A 67 -5.26 -0.66 20.87
CA GLN A 67 -5.81 0.63 20.51
C GLN A 67 -4.70 1.44 19.83
N SER A 68 -4.92 1.79 18.57
CA SER A 68 -4.10 2.80 17.91
C SER A 68 -4.21 4.10 18.70
N GLN A 69 -3.09 4.57 19.24
CA GLN A 69 -3.05 5.83 19.96
C GLN A 69 -2.67 6.94 18.99
N ILE A 70 -3.56 7.92 18.82
CA ILE A 70 -3.28 9.12 18.04
C ILE A 70 -2.25 9.97 18.80
N ILE A 71 -1.15 10.27 18.12
CA ILE A 71 -0.03 11.07 18.63
C ILE A 71 -0.17 12.52 18.18
N ASN A 72 -0.53 12.73 16.92
CA ASN A 72 -0.63 14.07 16.34
C ASN A 72 -1.71 14.13 15.25
N ILE A 73 -2.37 15.27 15.12
CA ILE A 73 -3.35 15.54 14.05
C ILE A 73 -2.67 16.40 13.00
N LEU A 74 -2.55 15.87 11.78
CA LEU A 74 -1.98 16.61 10.64
C LEU A 74 -3.06 17.38 9.86
N GLY A 75 -4.33 16.96 9.96
CA GLY A 75 -5.48 17.63 9.36
C GLY A 75 -5.83 17.13 7.95
N PRO A 76 -6.77 17.81 7.25
CA PRO A 76 -7.24 17.41 5.92
C PRO A 76 -6.29 17.79 4.78
N THR A 77 -5.30 18.65 5.05
CA THR A 77 -4.34 19.15 4.05
C THR A 77 -2.90 19.13 4.57
N PRO A 78 -2.36 17.96 4.96
CA PRO A 78 -1.04 17.87 5.56
C PRO A 78 0.08 18.30 4.59
N ILE A 79 1.17 18.81 5.13
CA ILE A 79 2.42 19.01 4.39
C ILE A 79 3.29 17.76 4.60
N ILE A 80 3.56 17.02 3.54
CA ILE A 80 4.34 15.78 3.56
C ILE A 80 5.52 15.94 2.62
N ALA A 81 6.73 15.79 3.16
CA ALA A 81 7.99 16.06 2.48
C ALA A 81 7.99 17.37 1.65
N GLY A 82 7.42 18.45 2.22
CA GLY A 82 7.38 19.77 1.60
C GLY A 82 6.21 20.01 0.62
N VAL A 83 5.39 19.01 0.32
CA VAL A 83 4.23 19.12 -0.58
C VAL A 83 2.94 19.13 0.25
N ARG A 84 2.04 20.07 -0.03
CA ARG A 84 0.69 20.04 0.54
C ARG A 84 -0.15 19.02 -0.22
N LEU A 85 -0.62 18.00 0.49
CA LEU A 85 -1.47 16.94 -0.07
C LEU A 85 -2.90 17.08 0.48
N GLN A 86 -3.87 16.49 -0.21
CA GLN A 86 -5.29 16.47 0.20
C GLN A 86 -5.89 15.11 -0.16
N CYS A 87 -6.83 14.62 0.64
CA CYS A 87 -7.51 13.35 0.39
C CYS A 87 -9.03 13.44 0.57
N ASN A 88 -9.75 14.14 -0.30
CA ASN A 88 -11.23 14.17 -0.31
C ASN A 88 -11.90 14.41 1.08
N GLY A 89 -11.27 15.21 1.94
CA GLY A 89 -11.77 15.49 3.30
C GLY A 89 -11.35 14.49 4.38
N ALA A 90 -10.67 13.39 4.04
CA ALA A 90 -10.07 12.49 5.02
C ALA A 90 -9.03 13.23 5.87
N ILE A 91 -8.99 12.92 7.16
CA ILE A 91 -8.10 13.55 8.12
C ILE A 91 -6.86 12.69 8.32
N SER A 92 -5.69 13.30 8.23
CA SER A 92 -4.42 12.61 8.45
C SER A 92 -3.96 12.72 9.91
N TYR A 93 -3.44 11.62 10.45
CA TYR A 93 -2.95 11.51 11.82
C TYR A 93 -1.59 10.82 11.85
N VAL A 94 -0.79 11.17 12.86
CA VAL A 94 0.32 10.33 13.31
C VAL A 94 -0.19 9.48 14.45
N ALA A 95 0.01 8.17 14.38
CA ALA A 95 -0.51 7.23 15.38
C ALA A 95 0.44 6.05 15.60
N ASN A 96 0.31 5.39 16.75
CA ASN A 96 1.02 4.14 17.00
C ASN A 96 0.27 2.96 16.37
N ILE A 97 0.70 2.55 15.18
CA ILE A 97 0.15 1.45 14.38
C ILE A 97 1.25 0.44 14.02
N SER A 98 0.85 -0.80 13.70
CA SER A 98 1.79 -1.87 13.29
C SER A 98 2.45 -1.56 11.96
N ASP A 99 1.65 -1.10 11.00
CA ASP A 99 2.06 -0.82 9.64
C ASP A 99 2.65 0.58 9.52
N ILE A 100 3.38 0.84 8.43
CA ILE A 100 3.96 2.17 8.20
C ILE A 100 2.88 3.25 7.99
N ALA A 101 1.76 2.85 7.39
CA ALA A 101 0.57 3.65 7.22
C ALA A 101 -0.67 2.75 7.12
N MET A 102 -1.85 3.31 7.33
CA MET A 102 -3.13 2.61 7.20
C MET A 102 -4.26 3.60 6.90
N ALA A 103 -5.15 3.23 5.99
CA ALA A 103 -6.40 3.90 5.73
C ALA A 103 -7.56 3.28 6.52
N THR A 104 -8.39 4.12 7.13
CA THR A 104 -9.72 3.75 7.62
C THR A 104 -10.75 4.73 7.05
N PRO A 105 -12.07 4.46 7.10
CA PRO A 105 -13.05 5.37 6.53
C PRO A 105 -12.91 6.81 7.07
N GLY A 106 -12.55 7.74 6.19
CA GLY A 106 -12.34 9.16 6.50
C GLY A 106 -11.03 9.51 7.21
N GLN A 107 -10.10 8.57 7.37
CA GLN A 107 -8.84 8.80 8.08
C GLN A 107 -7.64 8.14 7.42
N LEU A 108 -6.49 8.80 7.48
CA LEU A 108 -5.19 8.25 7.13
C LEU A 108 -4.31 8.26 8.38
N LEU A 109 -3.75 7.12 8.74
CA LEU A 109 -2.91 6.96 9.92
C LEU A 109 -1.49 6.67 9.46
N PHE A 110 -0.51 7.40 10.01
CA PHE A 110 0.90 7.23 9.69
C PHE A 110 1.67 6.90 10.97
N ARG A 111 2.55 5.90 10.90
CA ARG A 111 3.49 5.62 11.99
C ARG A 111 4.55 6.72 12.06
N PRO A 112 5.10 7.08 13.24
CA PRO A 112 6.06 8.18 13.33
C PRO A 112 7.29 8.09 12.40
N ASP A 113 7.76 6.88 12.10
CA ASP A 113 8.90 6.64 11.22
C ASP A 113 8.60 6.78 9.72
N PHE A 114 7.32 6.90 9.33
CA PHE A 114 6.91 7.29 7.97
C PHE A 114 7.64 8.56 7.50
N PHE A 115 7.84 9.53 8.40
CA PHE A 115 8.45 10.82 8.06
C PHE A 115 9.96 10.74 7.85
N PHE A 116 10.59 9.58 8.11
CA PHE A 116 12.01 9.33 7.80
C PHE A 116 12.22 8.69 6.43
N LEU A 117 11.14 8.32 5.73
CA LEU A 117 11.23 7.76 4.39
C LEU A 117 11.66 8.83 3.38
N PRO A 118 12.25 8.44 2.23
CA PRO A 118 12.54 9.39 1.15
C PRO A 118 11.25 10.11 0.68
N PRO A 119 11.32 11.40 0.28
CA PRO A 119 10.15 12.19 -0.11
C PRO A 119 9.18 11.50 -1.06
N THR A 120 9.70 10.90 -2.15
CA THR A 120 8.91 10.19 -3.15
C THR A 120 8.12 9.02 -2.55
N ILE A 121 8.69 8.31 -1.57
CA ILE A 121 8.05 7.17 -0.92
C ILE A 121 6.95 7.65 0.04
N GLN A 122 7.18 8.77 0.75
CA GLN A 122 6.15 9.38 1.58
C GLN A 122 4.93 9.78 0.73
N TRP A 123 5.15 10.42 -0.42
CA TRP A 123 4.06 10.80 -1.33
C TRP A 123 3.33 9.59 -1.92
N PHE A 124 4.06 8.52 -2.25
CA PHE A 124 3.46 7.29 -2.76
C PHE A 124 2.56 6.64 -1.71
N ILE A 125 3.09 6.40 -0.50
CA ILE A 125 2.30 5.80 0.59
C ILE A 125 1.11 6.69 0.92
N TYR A 126 1.28 8.01 1.04
CA TYR A 126 0.14 8.90 1.32
C TYR A 126 -0.96 8.78 0.26
N THR A 127 -0.60 8.81 -1.03
CA THR A 127 -1.58 8.75 -2.11
C THR A 127 -2.18 7.36 -2.27
N HIS A 128 -1.45 6.30 -1.91
CA HIS A 128 -1.95 4.93 -1.80
C HIS A 128 -3.00 4.81 -0.68
N GLU A 129 -2.70 5.27 0.54
CA GLU A 129 -3.69 5.27 1.64
C GLU A 129 -4.91 6.12 1.29
N CYS A 130 -4.69 7.23 0.59
CA CYS A 130 -5.80 8.04 0.11
C CYS A 130 -6.68 7.31 -0.89
N ALA A 131 -6.10 6.49 -1.76
CA ALA A 131 -6.84 5.73 -2.75
C ALA A 131 -7.86 4.80 -2.11
N HIS A 132 -7.55 4.21 -0.95
CA HIS A 132 -8.47 3.34 -0.22
C HIS A 132 -9.79 4.04 0.19
N GLN A 133 -9.80 5.38 0.26
CA GLN A 133 -11.04 6.16 0.46
C GLN A 133 -11.99 6.08 -0.75
N VAL A 134 -11.49 5.69 -1.92
CA VAL A 134 -12.21 5.66 -3.19
C VAL A 134 -12.38 4.24 -3.71
N VAL A 135 -11.32 3.43 -3.67
CA VAL A 135 -11.29 2.08 -4.28
C VAL A 135 -11.52 0.95 -3.27
N GLY A 136 -11.69 1.26 -1.98
CA GLY A 136 -11.80 0.27 -0.92
C GLY A 136 -10.50 -0.53 -0.74
N SER A 137 -10.59 -1.77 -0.27
CA SER A 137 -9.43 -2.62 0.08
C SER A 137 -8.71 -3.25 -1.13
N ASN A 138 -8.87 -2.69 -2.33
CA ASN A 138 -8.23 -3.22 -3.52
C ASN A 138 -6.84 -2.58 -3.68
N GLU A 139 -5.82 -3.26 -3.15
CA GLU A 139 -4.40 -2.83 -3.19
C GLU A 139 -3.92 -2.47 -4.60
N ASN A 140 -4.27 -3.32 -5.57
CA ASN A 140 -3.91 -3.14 -6.97
C ASN A 140 -4.54 -1.87 -7.56
N ALA A 141 -5.80 -1.59 -7.22
CA ALA A 141 -6.46 -0.36 -7.61
C ALA A 141 -5.89 0.85 -6.86
N ALA A 142 -5.49 0.69 -5.61
CA ALA A 142 -4.91 1.75 -4.79
C ALA A 142 -3.55 2.21 -5.33
N ASP A 143 -2.66 1.27 -5.64
CA ASP A 143 -1.39 1.53 -6.32
C ASP A 143 -1.60 2.26 -7.65
N CYS A 144 -2.51 1.77 -8.48
CA CYS A 144 -2.76 2.38 -9.78
C CYS A 144 -3.36 3.79 -9.66
N TRP A 145 -4.24 4.01 -8.69
CA TRP A 145 -4.79 5.33 -8.41
C TRP A 145 -3.70 6.30 -7.94
N ALA A 146 -2.85 5.88 -7.00
CA ALA A 146 -1.74 6.67 -6.47
C ALA A 146 -0.75 7.09 -7.57
N ILE A 147 -0.34 6.13 -8.40
CA ILE A 147 0.58 6.37 -9.52
C ILE A 147 -0.02 7.32 -10.55
N LYS A 148 -1.30 7.12 -10.93
CA LYS A 148 -1.98 8.01 -11.88
C LYS A 148 -2.15 9.41 -11.30
N LEU A 149 -2.53 9.53 -10.02
CA LEU A 149 -2.68 10.82 -9.36
C LEU A 149 -1.37 11.60 -9.39
N GLY A 150 -0.27 11.00 -8.91
CA GLY A 150 1.00 11.70 -8.81
C GLY A 150 1.62 12.02 -10.17
N ARG A 151 1.41 11.17 -11.19
CA ARG A 151 1.75 11.48 -12.57
C ARG A 151 0.97 12.69 -13.07
N ASN A 152 -0.36 12.67 -12.91
CA ASN A 152 -1.24 13.73 -13.40
C ASN A 152 -1.00 15.06 -12.68
N GLN A 153 -0.56 15.03 -11.41
CA GLN A 153 -0.17 16.20 -10.63
C GLN A 153 1.30 16.60 -10.79
N GLY A 154 2.08 15.85 -11.59
CA GLY A 154 3.45 16.20 -11.96
C GLY A 154 4.53 15.88 -10.92
N PHE A 155 4.20 15.31 -9.76
CA PHE A 155 5.20 14.95 -8.75
C PHE A 155 5.72 13.51 -8.86
N PHE A 156 5.08 12.66 -9.68
CA PHE A 156 5.68 11.39 -10.11
C PHE A 156 6.13 11.45 -11.56
N SER A 157 7.43 11.67 -11.75
CA SER A 157 8.12 11.43 -13.01
C SER A 157 8.44 9.93 -13.18
N LEU A 158 8.97 9.53 -14.34
CA LEU A 158 9.50 8.18 -14.53
C LEU A 158 10.63 7.85 -13.53
N GLN A 159 11.44 8.85 -13.15
CA GLN A 159 12.48 8.67 -12.14
C GLN A 159 11.87 8.41 -10.76
N ALA A 160 10.79 9.12 -10.39
CA ALA A 160 10.07 8.88 -9.15
C ALA A 160 9.45 7.48 -9.12
N LEU A 161 8.87 7.02 -10.24
CA LEU A 161 8.39 5.65 -10.37
C LEU A 161 9.51 4.62 -10.14
N ASN A 162 10.70 4.84 -10.70
CA ASN A 162 11.85 3.96 -10.47
C ASN A 162 12.29 3.93 -9.00
N GLN A 163 12.21 5.07 -8.29
CA GLN A 163 12.49 5.12 -6.85
C GLN A 163 11.44 4.33 -6.05
N ILE A 164 10.16 4.49 -6.37
CA ILE A 164 9.06 3.72 -5.76
C ILE A 164 9.28 2.23 -6.00
N CYS A 165 9.54 1.84 -7.24
CA CYS A 165 9.86 0.46 -7.60
C CYS A 165 11.06 -0.07 -6.80
N GLY A 166 12.16 0.68 -6.71
CA GLY A 166 13.34 0.29 -5.93
C GLY A 166 13.04 0.08 -4.45
N TYR A 167 12.15 0.87 -3.87
CA TYR A 167 11.67 0.69 -2.49
C TYR A 167 10.77 -0.55 -2.34
N THR A 168 9.86 -0.79 -3.30
CA THR A 168 8.92 -1.94 -3.22
C THR A 168 9.56 -3.28 -3.60
N PHE A 169 10.63 -3.26 -4.41
CA PHE A 169 11.23 -4.46 -5.01
C PHE A 169 11.62 -5.56 -4.01
N PRO A 170 12.19 -5.25 -2.83
CA PRO A 170 12.55 -6.27 -1.84
C PRO A 170 11.37 -6.90 -1.11
N SER A 171 10.15 -6.37 -1.28
CA SER A 171 8.96 -6.91 -0.61
C SER A 171 8.63 -8.31 -1.15
N PRO A 172 8.53 -9.33 -0.27
CA PRO A 172 8.10 -10.67 -0.69
C PRO A 172 6.63 -10.71 -1.10
N GLY A 173 5.86 -9.66 -0.80
CA GLY A 173 4.40 -9.66 -0.89
C GLY A 173 3.75 -10.46 0.24
N ASP A 174 2.43 -10.47 0.25
CA ASP A 174 1.60 -11.24 1.18
C ASP A 174 0.26 -11.61 0.51
N TRP A 175 -0.75 -11.99 1.29
CA TRP A 175 -2.06 -12.37 0.78
C TRP A 175 -2.87 -11.18 0.21
N THR A 176 -2.46 -9.95 0.51
CA THR A 176 -3.05 -8.69 0.02
C THR A 176 -2.18 -7.97 -1.01
N HIS A 177 -0.86 -7.99 -0.84
CA HIS A 177 0.10 -7.24 -1.64
C HIS A 177 0.85 -8.15 -2.61
N LEU A 178 0.93 -7.73 -3.88
CA LEU A 178 1.81 -8.37 -4.83
C LEU A 178 3.27 -8.35 -4.38
N PRO A 179 4.06 -9.40 -4.70
CA PRO A 179 5.51 -9.35 -4.57
C PRO A 179 6.09 -8.14 -5.32
N GLY A 180 7.18 -7.58 -4.79
CA GLY A 180 7.80 -6.34 -5.28
C GLY A 180 7.95 -6.23 -6.80
N PRO A 181 8.52 -7.23 -7.49
CA PRO A 181 8.65 -7.20 -8.95
C PRO A 181 7.32 -7.11 -9.70
N ALA A 182 6.31 -7.89 -9.27
CA ALA A 182 4.98 -7.89 -9.88
C ALA A 182 4.24 -6.57 -9.60
N ARG A 183 4.33 -6.06 -8.36
CA ARG A 183 3.78 -4.76 -7.96
C ARG A 183 4.37 -3.62 -8.80
N CYS A 184 5.69 -3.60 -8.98
CA CYS A 184 6.36 -2.59 -9.82
C CYS A 184 5.93 -2.68 -11.29
N ALA A 185 5.84 -3.88 -11.87
CA ALA A 185 5.38 -4.06 -13.25
C ALA A 185 3.96 -3.50 -13.46
N GLN A 186 3.06 -3.75 -12.49
CA GLN A 186 1.71 -3.19 -12.51
C GLN A 186 1.70 -1.67 -12.38
N MET A 187 2.45 -1.09 -11.44
CA MET A 187 2.57 0.36 -11.30
C MET A 187 3.09 1.01 -12.58
N ALA A 188 4.07 0.40 -13.26
CA ALA A 188 4.59 0.88 -14.53
C ALA A 188 3.57 0.79 -15.69
N MET A 189 2.68 -0.20 -15.68
CA MET A 189 1.53 -0.24 -16.58
C MET A 189 0.55 0.91 -16.29
N CYS A 190 0.22 1.11 -15.02
CA CYS A 190 -0.70 2.18 -14.60
C CYS A 190 -0.15 3.58 -14.90
N TYR A 191 1.16 3.79 -14.79
CA TYR A 191 1.82 5.05 -15.18
C TYR A 191 1.64 5.38 -16.66
N ARG A 192 1.52 4.38 -17.54
CA ARG A 192 1.41 4.57 -19.00
C ARG A 192 -0.03 4.64 -19.51
N THR A 193 -1.02 4.35 -18.67
CA THR A 193 -2.43 4.32 -19.07
C THR A 193 -3.16 5.57 -18.58
N PRO A 194 -4.05 6.18 -19.38
CA PRO A 194 -4.82 7.37 -18.98
C PRO A 194 -5.46 7.23 -17.59
#